data_AF-A0A845S1A5-F1
#
_entry.id   AF-A0A845S1A5-F1
#
_cell.length_a   1.000
_cell.length_b   1.000
_cell.length_c   1.000
_cell.angle_alpha   90.00
_cell.angle_beta   90.00
_cell.angle_gamma   90.00
#
_symmetry.space_group_name_H-M   'P 1'
#
loop_
_entity.id
_entity.type
_entity.pdbx_description
1 polymer ?
#
loop_
_entity_poly.entity_id
_entity_poly.type
_entity_poly.pdbx_seq_one_letter_code
_entity_poly.pdbx_strand_id
1 'polypeptide(L)'
;NEKISFLLNKRFQIEKKNKDLIKKIFIHLIKDNNLNKIINYIYSVADSMWKYSNDRSVDFNYYTKRLILSSVYLKILILSFYKDNFTQKNLEDEIKKSLEHVNLISQFKIKLDFLKNIKEFFSFFSVKKTSRGF
;
A
#
# COMPACT_ATOMS: atom_id res chain seq x y z
N ASN A 1 0.95 -9.24 -13.16
CA ASN A 1 0.23 -9.16 -11.86
C ASN A 1 -1.24 -8.78 -12.04
N GLU A 2 -2.00 -9.57 -12.80
CA GLU A 2 -3.41 -9.26 -13.10
C GLU A 2 -4.30 -9.29 -11.84
N LYS A 3 -4.06 -10.23 -10.93
CA LYS A 3 -4.79 -10.32 -9.64
C LYS A 3 -4.61 -9.07 -8.77
N ILE A 4 -3.38 -8.57 -8.63
CA ILE A 4 -3.11 -7.35 -7.84
C ILE A 4 -3.75 -6.13 -8.50
N SER A 5 -3.68 -6.02 -9.83
CA SER A 5 -4.35 -4.95 -10.58
C SER A 5 -5.87 -4.95 -10.33
N PHE A 6 -6.49 -6.13 -10.42
CA PHE A 6 -7.91 -6.31 -10.13
C PHE A 6 -8.27 -5.91 -8.69
N LEU A 7 -7.48 -6.35 -7.70
CA LEU A 7 -7.71 -6.02 -6.28
C LEU A 7 -7.56 -4.53 -6.00
N LEU A 8 -6.55 -3.87 -6.57
CA LEU A 8 -6.37 -2.42 -6.48
C LEU A 8 -7.59 -1.69 -7.05
N ASN A 9 -8.01 -2.07 -8.25
CA ASN A 9 -9.15 -1.45 -8.92
C ASN A 9 -10.43 -1.59 -8.05
N LYS A 10 -10.73 -2.80 -7.58
CA LYS A 10 -11.87 -3.05 -6.68
C LYS A 10 -11.80 -2.25 -5.38
N ARG A 11 -10.61 -2.16 -4.76
CA ARG A 11 -10.43 -1.37 -3.54
C ARG A 11 -10.77 0.10 -3.77
N PHE A 12 -10.23 0.70 -4.83
CA PHE A 12 -10.48 2.10 -5.14
C PHE A 12 -11.91 2.38 -5.61
N GLN A 13 -12.59 1.43 -6.25
CA GLN A 13 -14.03 1.56 -6.54
C GLN A 13 -14.87 1.70 -5.26
N ILE A 14 -14.52 0.96 -4.21
CA ILE A 14 -15.18 1.05 -2.90
C ILE A 14 -14.82 2.37 -2.20
N GLU A 15 -13.53 2.70 -2.16
CA GLU A 15 -13.04 3.89 -1.46
C GLU A 15 -13.50 5.20 -2.11
N LYS A 16 -13.69 5.21 -3.44
CA LYS A 16 -14.20 6.37 -4.18
C LYS A 16 -15.55 6.85 -3.64
N LYS A 17 -16.43 5.94 -3.21
CA LYS A 17 -17.73 6.28 -2.60
C LYS A 17 -17.59 7.00 -1.26
N ASN A 18 -16.49 6.75 -0.54
CA ASN A 18 -16.23 7.26 0.80
C ASN A 18 -15.02 8.21 0.85
N LYS A 19 -14.62 8.77 -0.31
CA LYS A 19 -13.37 9.52 -0.48
C LYS A 19 -13.20 10.63 0.55
N ASP A 20 -14.25 11.43 0.76
CA ASP A 20 -14.19 12.60 1.65
C ASP A 20 -14.11 12.20 3.12
N LEU A 21 -14.74 11.09 3.51
CA LEU A 21 -14.62 10.55 4.86
C LEU A 21 -13.20 10.04 5.13
N ILE A 22 -12.63 9.27 4.19
CA ILE A 22 -11.26 8.77 4.32
C ILE A 22 -10.28 9.95 4.41
N LYS A 23 -10.44 10.96 3.55
CA LYS A 23 -9.61 12.18 3.57
C LYS A 23 -9.70 12.91 4.92
N LYS A 24 -10.91 13.10 5.46
CA LYS A 24 -11.11 13.72 6.78
C LYS A 24 -10.48 12.93 7.91
N ILE A 25 -10.63 11.61 7.93
CA ILE A 25 -10.00 10.72 8.92
C ILE A 25 -8.48 10.86 8.86
N PHE A 26 -7.90 10.85 7.66
CA PHE A 26 -6.45 10.97 7.49
C PHE A 26 -5.94 12.33 7.98
N ILE A 27 -6.62 13.42 7.63
CA ILE A 27 -6.26 14.77 8.11
C ILE A 27 -6.32 14.83 9.64
N HIS A 28 -7.37 14.27 10.24
CA HIS A 28 -7.50 14.21 11.70
C HIS A 28 -6.38 13.39 12.35
N LEU A 29 -6.07 12.20 11.81
CA LEU A 29 -4.96 11.38 12.29
C LEU A 29 -3.59 12.07 12.14
N ILE A 30 -3.37 12.83 11.08
CA ILE A 30 -2.15 13.64 10.89
C ILE A 30 -2.09 14.73 11.96
N LYS A 31 -3.18 15.46 12.18
CA LYS A 31 -3.27 16.54 13.17
C LYS A 31 -3.01 16.05 14.59
N ASP A 32 -3.46 14.83 14.90
CA ASP A 32 -3.28 14.20 16.20
C ASP A 32 -1.92 13.47 16.35
N ASN A 33 -0.97 13.71 15.44
CA ASN A 33 0.34 13.04 15.39
C ASN A 33 0.25 11.50 15.36
N ASN A 34 -0.86 10.96 14.86
CA ASN A 34 -1.15 9.53 14.76
C ASN A 34 -0.78 8.93 13.40
N LEU A 35 0.33 9.39 12.79
CA LEU A 35 0.79 8.94 11.47
C LEU A 35 0.97 7.42 11.37
N ASN A 36 1.38 6.79 12.47
CA ASN A 36 1.62 5.34 12.53
C ASN A 36 0.36 4.55 12.17
N LYS A 37 -0.83 5.03 12.56
CA LYS A 37 -2.11 4.39 12.24
C LYS A 37 -2.37 4.42 10.73
N ILE A 38 -2.03 5.53 10.06
CA ILE A 38 -2.16 5.68 8.61
C ILE A 38 -1.21 4.72 7.90
N ILE A 39 0.05 4.66 8.32
CA ILE A 39 1.04 3.80 7.66
C ILE A 39 0.71 2.32 7.90
N ASN A 40 0.30 1.95 9.12
CA ASN A 40 -0.19 0.60 9.43
C ASN A 40 -1.38 0.21 8.55
N TYR A 41 -2.34 1.12 8.36
CA TYR A 41 -3.48 0.89 7.49
C TYR A 41 -3.05 0.63 6.04
N ILE A 42 -2.23 1.51 5.46
CA ILE A 42 -1.72 1.36 4.08
C ILE A 42 -0.99 0.03 3.92
N TYR A 43 -0.11 -0.31 4.87
CA TYR A 43 0.63 -1.56 4.85
C TYR A 43 -0.29 -2.78 4.94
N SER A 44 -1.31 -2.73 5.81
CA SER A 44 -2.29 -3.81 5.96
C SER A 44 -3.13 -4.03 4.70
N VAL A 45 -3.42 -2.98 3.94
CA VAL A 45 -4.12 -3.07 2.64
C VAL A 45 -3.23 -3.81 1.64
N ALA A 46 -1.96 -3.42 1.52
CA ALA A 46 -1.01 -4.09 0.64
C ALA A 46 -0.78 -5.55 1.04
N ASP A 47 -0.62 -5.84 2.33
CA ASP A 47 -0.48 -7.20 2.85
C ASP A 47 -1.70 -8.07 2.51
N SER A 48 -2.91 -7.54 2.71
CA SER A 48 -4.16 -8.22 2.37
C SER A 48 -4.23 -8.54 0.88
N MET A 49 -3.88 -7.60 0.00
CA MET A 49 -3.88 -7.82 -1.45
C MET A 49 -2.92 -8.94 -1.87
N TRP A 50 -1.70 -8.97 -1.31
CA TRP A 50 -0.76 -10.05 -1.58
C TRP A 50 -1.26 -11.40 -1.06
N LYS A 51 -1.85 -11.44 0.13
CA LYS A 51 -2.47 -12.67 0.67
C LYS A 51 -3.61 -13.19 -0.21
N TYR A 52 -4.52 -12.32 -0.65
CA TYR A 52 -5.61 -12.69 -1.57
C TYR A 52 -5.11 -13.07 -2.97
N SER A 53 -3.91 -12.65 -3.36
CA SER A 53 -3.27 -13.08 -4.60
C SER A 53 -2.54 -14.44 -4.51
N ASN A 54 -2.60 -15.11 -3.35
CA ASN A 54 -1.86 -16.32 -3.02
C ASN A 54 -0.33 -16.14 -3.07
N ASP A 55 0.18 -14.99 -2.61
CA ASP A 55 1.62 -14.76 -2.48
C ASP A 55 2.26 -15.78 -1.54
N ARG A 56 3.31 -16.47 -2.02
CA ARG A 56 4.12 -17.42 -1.24
C ARG A 56 5.51 -16.87 -0.91
N SER A 57 5.70 -15.56 -1.05
CA SER A 57 7.00 -14.94 -0.78
C SER A 57 7.36 -15.09 0.69
N VAL A 58 8.64 -15.36 0.95
CA VAL A 58 9.20 -15.44 2.29
C VAL A 58 10.26 -14.36 2.47
N ASP A 59 10.64 -14.11 3.72
CA ASP A 59 11.74 -13.25 4.12
C ASP A 59 11.70 -11.86 3.46
N PHE A 60 12.80 -11.45 2.82
CA PHE A 60 12.92 -10.12 2.22
C PHE A 60 11.91 -9.87 1.10
N ASN A 61 11.62 -10.86 0.27
CA ASN A 61 10.66 -10.70 -0.82
C ASN A 61 9.24 -10.46 -0.30
N TYR A 62 8.88 -11.05 0.84
CA TYR A 62 7.60 -10.81 1.51
C TYR A 62 7.43 -9.33 1.85
N TYR A 63 8.45 -8.75 2.48
CA TYR A 63 8.43 -7.38 2.95
C TYR A 63 8.54 -6.35 1.82
N THR A 64 9.48 -6.54 0.90
CA THR A 64 9.73 -5.61 -0.20
C THR A 64 8.52 -5.50 -1.12
N LYS A 65 7.87 -6.63 -1.47
CA LYS A 65 6.63 -6.62 -2.28
C LYS A 65 5.51 -5.80 -1.64
N ARG A 66 5.36 -5.88 -0.32
CA ARG A 66 4.33 -5.15 0.43
C ARG A 66 4.62 -3.66 0.53
N LEU A 67 5.89 -3.27 0.73
CA LEU A 67 6.27 -1.85 0.71
C LEU A 67 6.03 -1.23 -0.65
N ILE A 68 6.45 -1.91 -1.71
CA ILE A 68 6.26 -1.42 -3.07
C ILE A 68 4.77 -1.23 -3.35
N LEU A 69 3.93 -2.22 -3.03
CA LEU A 69 2.49 -2.10 -3.22
C LEU A 69 1.85 -1.02 -2.32
N SER A 70 2.35 -0.85 -1.10
CA SER A 70 1.92 0.24 -0.19
C SER A 70 2.21 1.61 -0.80
N SER A 71 3.37 1.79 -1.42
CA SER A 71 3.75 3.02 -2.11
C SER A 71 2.83 3.30 -3.31
N VAL A 72 2.56 2.27 -4.14
CA VAL A 72 1.61 2.38 -5.26
C VAL A 72 0.21 2.77 -4.77
N TYR A 73 -0.29 2.09 -3.73
CA TYR A 73 -1.60 2.40 -3.15
C TYR A 73 -1.65 3.83 -2.60
N LEU A 74 -0.64 4.25 -1.83
CA LEU A 74 -0.56 5.60 -1.28
C LEU A 74 -0.56 6.68 -2.37
N LYS A 75 0.24 6.48 -3.44
CA LYS A 75 0.29 7.40 -4.59
C LYS A 75 -1.10 7.60 -5.20
N ILE A 76 -1.82 6.52 -5.48
CA ILE A 76 -3.16 6.57 -6.09
C ILE A 76 -4.18 7.19 -5.14
N LEU A 77 -4.11 6.88 -3.84
CA LEU A 77 -4.99 7.44 -2.82
C LEU A 77 -4.83 8.97 -2.71
N ILE A 78 -3.60 9.47 -2.64
CA ILE A 78 -3.30 10.91 -2.62
C ILE A 78 -3.79 11.57 -3.91
N LEU A 79 -3.56 10.94 -5.06
CA LEU A 79 -4.03 11.44 -6.34
C LEU A 79 -5.56 11.58 -6.38
N SER A 80 -6.27 10.60 -5.80
CA SER A 80 -7.73 10.66 -5.66
C SER A 80 -8.19 11.82 -4.77
N PHE A 81 -7.46 12.12 -3.69
CA PHE A 81 -7.78 13.25 -2.80
C PHE A 81 -7.54 14.62 -3.42
N TYR A 82 -6.59 14.72 -4.35
CA TYR A 82 -6.22 15.97 -5.02
C TYR A 82 -7.06 16.23 -6.28
N LYS A 83 -7.37 15.19 -7.06
CA LYS A 83 -8.15 15.33 -8.30
C LYS A 83 -9.63 15.06 -8.06
N ASP A 84 -10.45 16.10 -8.18
CA ASP A 84 -11.90 15.96 -8.04
C ASP A 84 -12.51 15.09 -9.15
N ASN A 85 -12.01 15.24 -10.39
CA ASN A 85 -12.46 14.48 -11.56
C ASN A 85 -11.66 13.18 -11.79
N PHE A 86 -11.21 12.48 -10.73
CA PHE A 86 -10.49 11.23 -10.87
C PHE A 86 -11.41 10.10 -11.41
N THR A 87 -11.37 9.89 -12.72
CA THR A 87 -12.21 8.90 -13.41
C THR A 87 -11.68 7.47 -13.25
N GLN A 88 -12.52 6.50 -13.61
CA GLN A 88 -12.15 5.10 -13.63
C GLN A 88 -10.99 4.81 -14.62
N LYS A 89 -10.97 5.50 -15.77
CA LYS A 89 -9.89 5.38 -16.75
C LYS A 89 -8.55 5.87 -16.18
N ASN A 90 -8.57 7.01 -15.49
CA ASN A 90 -7.37 7.54 -14.83
C ASN A 90 -6.81 6.58 -13.77
N LEU A 91 -7.69 5.90 -13.03
CA LEU A 91 -7.30 4.87 -12.06
C LEU A 91 -6.61 3.69 -12.75
N GLU A 92 -7.22 3.16 -13.81
CA GLU A 92 -6.68 2.02 -14.56
C GLU A 92 -5.32 2.35 -15.19
N ASP A 93 -5.19 3.54 -15.78
CA ASP A 93 -3.93 4.02 -16.34
C ASP A 93 -2.83 4.16 -15.26
N GLU A 94 -3.16 4.71 -14.08
CA GLU A 94 -2.20 4.84 -12.99
C GLU A 94 -1.81 3.51 -12.36
N ILE A 95 -2.75 2.57 -12.23
CA ILE A 95 -2.45 1.20 -11.79
C ILE A 95 -1.50 0.54 -12.79
N LYS A 96 -1.81 0.62 -14.09
CA LYS A 96 -0.98 0.03 -15.15
C LYS A 96 0.44 0.58 -15.11
N LYS A 97 0.59 1.92 -15.15
CA LYS A 97 1.89 2.59 -15.05
C LYS A 97 2.65 2.16 -13.80
N SER A 98 1.98 2.19 -12.65
CA SER A 98 2.63 1.87 -11.38
C SER A 98 3.11 0.41 -11.35
N LEU A 99 2.33 -0.54 -11.86
CA LEU A 99 2.73 -1.94 -11.92
C LEU A 99 3.87 -2.20 -12.93
N GLU A 100 3.91 -1.49 -14.05
CA GLU A 100 5.05 -1.52 -14.99
C GLU A 100 6.35 -1.05 -14.29
N HIS A 101 6.28 0.06 -13.56
CA HIS A 101 7.41 0.54 -12.75
C HIS A 101 7.85 -0.46 -11.68
N VAL A 102 6.90 -1.15 -11.02
CA VAL A 102 7.23 -2.19 -10.02
C VAL A 102 8.01 -3.35 -10.65
N ASN A 103 7.61 -3.80 -11.84
CA ASN A 103 8.33 -4.87 -12.54
C ASN A 103 9.78 -4.45 -12.85
N LEU A 104 9.99 -3.20 -13.26
CA LEU A 104 11.34 -2.66 -13.49
C LEU A 104 12.16 -2.63 -12.19
N ILE A 105 11.59 -2.10 -11.10
CA ILE A 105 12.26 -2.04 -9.78
C ILE A 105 12.61 -3.43 -9.26
N SER A 106 11.77 -4.44 -9.51
CA SER A 106 12.08 -5.82 -9.11
C SER A 106 13.30 -6.42 -9.84
N GLN A 107 13.60 -5.92 -11.05
CA GLN A 107 14.75 -6.35 -11.85
C GLN A 107 16.04 -5.63 -11.42
N PHE A 108 15.94 -4.39 -10.97
CA PHE A 108 17.05 -3.66 -10.38
C PHE A 108 17.21 -4.06 -8.91
N LYS A 109 18.12 -5.01 -8.64
CA LYS A 109 18.51 -5.44 -7.28
C LYS A 109 18.69 -4.22 -6.37
N ILE A 110 17.73 -3.99 -5.48
CA ILE A 110 17.70 -2.82 -4.61
C ILE A 110 18.93 -2.84 -3.70
N LYS A 111 19.66 -1.72 -3.66
CA LYS A 111 20.95 -1.54 -2.98
C LYS A 111 20.87 -1.84 -1.47
N LEU A 112 21.95 -2.41 -0.93
CA LEU A 112 22.11 -2.88 0.44
C LEU A 112 21.77 -1.82 1.53
N ASP A 113 21.98 -0.53 1.24
CA ASP A 113 21.72 0.56 2.21
C ASP A 113 20.23 0.85 2.42
N PHE A 114 19.40 0.67 1.38
CA PHE A 114 17.94 0.72 1.53
C PHE A 114 17.44 -0.43 2.43
N LEU A 115 18.14 -1.57 2.41
CA LEU A 115 17.78 -2.78 3.17
C LEU A 115 17.98 -2.62 4.68
N LYS A 116 18.97 -1.82 5.13
CA LYS A 116 19.15 -1.49 6.56
C LYS A 116 18.00 -0.63 7.08
N ASN A 117 17.65 0.43 6.35
CA ASN A 117 16.54 1.32 6.71
C ASN A 117 15.18 0.60 6.68
N ILE A 118 15.00 -0.39 5.81
CA ILE A 118 13.78 -1.21 5.79
C ILE A 118 13.59 -1.98 7.10
N LYS A 119 14.65 -2.56 7.68
CA LYS A 119 14.53 -3.36 8.91
C LYS A 119 14.10 -2.49 10.10
N GLU A 120 14.64 -1.27 10.20
CA GLU A 120 14.24 -0.27 11.18
C GLU A 120 12.83 0.27 10.90
N PHE A 121 12.47 0.49 9.64
CA PHE A 121 11.10 0.81 9.25
C PHE A 121 10.14 -0.28 9.75
N PHE A 122 10.47 -1.57 9.57
CA PHE A 122 9.63 -2.68 10.03
C PHE A 122 9.54 -2.89 11.54
N SER A 123 10.58 -2.52 12.30
CA SER A 123 10.48 -2.57 13.76
C SER A 123 9.39 -1.61 14.26
N PHE A 124 9.17 -0.49 13.56
CA PHE A 124 8.08 0.44 13.82
C PHE A 124 6.67 -0.15 13.59
N PHE A 125 6.54 -1.11 12.67
CA PHE A 125 5.29 -1.83 12.39
C PHE A 125 5.10 -3.08 13.27
N SER A 126 6.13 -3.52 13.99
CA SER A 126 6.14 -4.78 14.72
C SER A 126 5.29 -4.81 16.02
N VAL A 127 4.44 -3.82 16.25
CA VAL A 127 3.63 -3.72 17.48
C VAL A 127 2.33 -4.53 17.38
N LYS A 128 2.31 -5.61 18.20
CA LYS A 128 1.23 -6.51 18.65
C LYS A 128 0.66 -7.52 17.64
N LYS A 129 1.34 -8.66 17.51
CA LYS A 129 0.64 -9.95 17.62
C LYS A 129 0.09 -10.05 19.05
N THR A 130 -1.16 -9.66 19.26
CA THR A 130 -1.91 -10.22 20.39
C THR A 130 -2.02 -11.72 20.12
N SER A 131 -1.26 -12.48 20.91
CA SER A 131 -1.54 -13.87 21.20
C SER A 131 -3.00 -13.97 21.66
N ARG A 132 -3.92 -14.26 20.73
CA ARG A 132 -5.10 -15.03 21.09
C ARG A 132 -4.62 -16.46 21.25
N GLY A 133 -4.14 -16.75 22.46
CA GLY A 133 -3.98 -18.12 22.93
C GLY A 133 -5.36 -18.78 22.90
N PHE A 134 -5.39 -19.93 22.25
CA PHE A 134 -6.37 -20.97 22.54
C PHE A 134 -6.17 -21.46 23.98
#